data_AF-A0A9D5AT56-F1
#
_entry.id   AF-A0A9D5AT56-F1
#
_cell.length_a   1.000
_cell.length_b   1.000
_cell.length_c   1.000
_cell.angle_alpha   90.00
_cell.angle_beta   90.00
_cell.angle_gamma   90.00
#
_symmetry.space_group_name_H-M   'P 1'
#
loop_
_entity.id
_entity.type
_entity.pdbx_description
1 polymer ?
#
loop_
_entity_poly.entity_id
_entity_poly.type
_entity_poly.pdbx_seq_one_letter_code
_entity_poly.pdbx_strand_id
1 'polypeptide(L)'
;MGGGGGISIPGTFRVATDKTVFAIPEVLIGFHPDAAASFYLSRLPGHLGEYLALTGEKLNGVEMVACGLATHYSLLARLPLIEEQLGKLVTDDPSVIETTLEQYSDLVQPDGSSVLQRLEIVDKCFCHDTVEEIVVALEVAASETKDAWCISTLNRLKKASPLSLKVSLRSILEGRFQTLDQCLLREYRMTLQAISRQISNDFCEGVRARVVDKDMAPKWDPPTLEKVSQDMVDQYFLPLSEFEPDLELPTKSRETFLNRTLRRKLKHVVDFT
;
A
#
# COMPACT_ATOMS: atom_id res chain seq x y z
N MET A 1 8.80 -2.60 0.48
CA MET A 1 8.45 -1.21 0.10
C MET A 1 7.97 -1.21 -1.34
N GLY A 2 7.03 -0.33 -1.69
CA GLY A 2 6.49 -0.18 -3.05
C GLY A 2 6.09 -1.50 -3.70
N GLY A 3 6.64 -1.78 -4.87
CA GLY A 3 6.39 -3.03 -5.63
C GLY A 3 6.59 -4.33 -4.84
N GLY A 4 7.42 -4.37 -3.80
CA GLY A 4 7.52 -5.54 -2.92
C GLY A 4 6.22 -5.84 -2.16
N GLY A 5 5.46 -4.79 -1.80
CA GLY A 5 4.10 -4.93 -1.26
C GLY A 5 3.13 -5.44 -2.32
N GLY A 6 3.20 -4.94 -3.54
CA GLY A 6 2.33 -5.38 -4.65
C GLY A 6 2.50 -6.85 -5.06
N ILE A 7 3.71 -7.41 -4.90
CA ILE A 7 3.96 -8.84 -5.16
C ILE A 7 3.48 -9.74 -4.00
N SER A 8 3.45 -9.21 -2.77
CA SER A 8 3.20 -10.01 -1.56
C SER A 8 1.77 -9.89 -1.02
N ILE A 9 1.26 -8.66 -0.86
CA ILE A 9 0.01 -8.39 -0.16
C ILE A 9 -1.22 -9.03 -0.85
N PRO A 10 -1.36 -8.99 -2.19
CA PRO A 10 -2.45 -9.68 -2.88
C PRO A 10 -2.40 -11.21 -2.81
N GLY A 11 -1.37 -11.81 -2.21
CA GLY A 11 -1.28 -13.26 -2.01
C GLY A 11 -2.35 -13.82 -1.06
N THR A 12 -2.26 -15.10 -0.71
CA THR A 12 -3.15 -15.70 0.31
C THR A 12 -2.51 -15.64 1.69
N PHE A 13 -1.21 -15.94 1.79
CA PHE A 13 -0.44 -15.96 3.04
C PHE A 13 0.73 -14.98 2.96
N ARG A 14 0.94 -14.23 4.05
CA ARG A 14 1.96 -13.18 4.17
C ARG A 14 2.62 -13.32 5.54
N VAL A 15 3.85 -13.82 5.57
CA VAL A 15 4.61 -13.99 6.82
C VAL A 15 5.51 -12.78 7.03
N ALA A 16 5.25 -12.01 8.08
CA ALA A 16 6.13 -10.95 8.54
C ALA A 16 7.12 -11.46 9.59
N THR A 17 8.22 -10.74 9.79
CA THR A 17 9.29 -11.08 10.74
C THR A 17 9.74 -9.88 11.56
N ASP A 18 10.63 -10.12 12.52
CA ASP A 18 11.33 -9.09 13.30
C ASP A 18 12.19 -8.15 12.43
N LYS A 19 12.47 -8.51 11.18
CA LYS A 19 13.19 -7.66 10.20
C LYS A 19 12.29 -7.02 9.15
N THR A 20 11.00 -7.31 9.15
CA THR A 20 10.08 -6.76 8.16
C THR A 20 9.94 -5.26 8.36
N VAL A 21 10.15 -4.50 7.28
CA VAL A 21 9.87 -3.07 7.17
C VAL A 21 9.01 -2.83 5.94
N PHE A 22 7.76 -2.48 6.16
CA PHE A 22 6.81 -2.11 5.13
C PHE A 22 6.66 -0.59 5.05
N ALA A 23 6.60 -0.06 3.85
CA ALA A 23 6.30 1.36 3.60
C ALA A 23 5.89 1.53 2.14
N ILE A 24 5.11 2.59 1.89
CA ILE A 24 4.68 3.07 0.57
C ILE A 24 5.18 4.52 0.44
N PRO A 25 6.49 4.72 0.17
CA PRO A 25 7.13 6.03 0.17
C PRO A 25 7.03 6.77 -1.17
N GLU A 26 6.14 6.35 -2.08
CA GLU A 26 6.09 6.81 -3.48
C GLU A 26 5.84 8.33 -3.59
N VAL A 27 5.01 8.90 -2.70
CA VAL A 27 4.77 10.35 -2.66
C VAL A 27 6.03 11.17 -2.38
N LEU A 28 7.04 10.55 -1.77
CA LEU A 28 8.31 11.18 -1.45
C LEU A 28 9.27 11.23 -2.65
N ILE A 29 9.03 10.41 -3.68
CA ILE A 29 9.78 10.42 -4.96
C ILE A 29 8.96 11.05 -6.08
N GLY A 30 7.88 11.78 -5.78
CA GLY A 30 7.04 12.38 -6.82
C GLY A 30 6.19 11.38 -7.59
N PHE A 31 5.84 10.25 -6.97
CA PHE A 31 5.04 9.18 -7.55
C PHE A 31 3.78 8.90 -6.71
N HIS A 32 2.94 7.97 -7.14
CA HIS A 32 1.74 7.56 -6.40
C HIS A 32 1.89 6.12 -5.87
N PRO A 33 1.17 5.73 -4.80
CA PRO A 33 1.01 4.33 -4.43
C PRO A 33 0.52 3.50 -5.63
N ASP A 34 1.34 2.56 -6.06
CA ASP A 34 1.12 1.71 -7.22
C ASP A 34 1.03 0.23 -6.83
N ALA A 35 1.01 -0.67 -7.81
CA ALA A 35 1.00 -2.12 -7.63
C ALA A 35 -0.09 -2.62 -6.65
N ALA A 36 -1.32 -2.16 -6.87
CA ALA A 36 -2.52 -2.36 -6.06
C ALA A 36 -2.48 -1.75 -4.66
N ALA A 37 -1.57 -0.82 -4.37
CA ALA A 37 -1.54 -0.14 -3.07
C ALA A 37 -2.86 0.54 -2.73
N SER A 38 -3.52 1.15 -3.72
CA SER A 38 -4.83 1.74 -3.50
C SER A 38 -5.91 0.71 -3.11
N PHE A 39 -5.76 -0.56 -3.49
CA PHE A 39 -6.67 -1.61 -3.08
C PHE A 39 -6.43 -2.02 -1.62
N TYR A 40 -5.21 -2.41 -1.25
CA TYR A 40 -4.99 -2.95 0.09
C TYR A 40 -4.91 -1.87 1.18
N LEU A 41 -4.42 -0.66 0.88
CA LEU A 41 -4.40 0.43 1.86
C LEU A 41 -5.81 0.93 2.19
N SER A 42 -6.69 1.03 1.19
CA SER A 42 -8.08 1.48 1.38
C SER A 42 -8.95 0.54 2.22
N ARG A 43 -8.45 -0.67 2.52
CA ARG A 43 -9.12 -1.70 3.33
C ARG A 43 -8.55 -1.80 4.74
N LEU A 44 -7.55 -0.99 5.07
CA LEU A 44 -7.01 -0.93 6.43
C LEU A 44 -8.02 -0.27 7.38
N PRO A 45 -7.90 -0.53 8.70
CA PRO A 45 -8.79 0.05 9.69
C PRO A 45 -8.83 1.58 9.61
N GLY A 46 -10.05 2.14 9.66
CA GLY A 46 -10.28 3.58 9.65
C GLY A 46 -9.63 4.28 8.46
N HIS A 47 -8.81 5.29 8.76
CA HIS A 47 -8.05 6.09 7.79
C HIS A 47 -6.54 5.83 7.82
N LEU A 48 -6.13 4.64 8.31
CA LEU A 48 -4.73 4.24 8.34
C LEU A 48 -4.13 4.14 6.92
N GLY A 49 -4.93 3.74 5.93
CA GLY A 49 -4.50 3.64 4.53
C GLY A 49 -4.05 4.97 3.95
N GLU A 50 -4.86 6.02 4.14
CA GLU A 50 -4.55 7.39 3.73
C GLU A 50 -3.31 7.91 4.47
N TYR A 51 -3.21 7.67 5.77
CA TYR A 51 -2.01 8.03 6.54
C TYR A 51 -0.74 7.40 5.95
N LEU A 52 -0.73 6.09 5.71
CA LEU A 52 0.44 5.38 5.19
C LEU A 52 0.80 5.85 3.78
N ALA A 53 -0.20 6.04 2.90
CA ALA A 53 -0.01 6.49 1.53
C ALA A 53 0.59 7.90 1.46
N LEU A 54 0.11 8.83 2.30
CA LEU A 54 0.50 10.24 2.23
C LEU A 54 1.80 10.54 2.99
N THR A 55 2.14 9.75 4.00
CA THR A 55 3.32 10.02 4.85
C THR A 55 4.52 9.15 4.51
N GLY A 56 4.30 8.03 3.83
CA GLY A 56 5.31 6.99 3.62
C GLY A 56 5.84 6.42 4.94
N GLU A 57 5.05 6.46 6.01
CA GLU A 57 5.46 5.91 7.31
C GLU A 57 5.75 4.41 7.20
N LYS A 58 6.72 3.98 8.01
CA LYS A 58 7.11 2.58 8.08
C LYS A 58 6.26 1.83 9.10
N LEU A 59 5.84 0.63 8.74
CA LEU A 59 5.32 -0.37 9.66
C LEU A 59 6.33 -1.50 9.81
N ASN A 60 6.52 -1.94 11.04
CA ASN A 60 7.27 -3.17 11.32
C ASN A 60 6.37 -4.42 11.14
N GLY A 61 6.96 -5.61 11.26
CA GLY A 61 6.21 -6.86 11.06
C GLY A 61 5.06 -7.09 12.04
N VAL A 62 5.18 -6.64 13.29
CA VAL A 62 4.12 -6.75 14.31
C VAL A 62 2.94 -5.86 13.94
N GLU A 63 3.24 -4.62 13.53
CA GLU A 63 2.21 -3.67 13.10
C GLU A 63 1.49 -4.13 11.84
N MET A 64 2.21 -4.75 10.89
CA MET A 64 1.59 -5.33 9.70
C MET A 64 0.58 -6.44 10.03
N VAL A 65 0.87 -7.30 11.00
CA VAL A 65 -0.11 -8.32 11.44
C VAL A 65 -1.30 -7.66 12.12
N ALA A 66 -1.05 -6.72 13.02
CA ALA A 66 -2.11 -6.05 13.76
C ALA A 66 -3.06 -5.22 12.88
N CYS A 67 -2.60 -4.65 11.76
CA CYS A 67 -3.45 -3.94 10.81
C CYS A 67 -3.97 -4.80 9.63
N GLY A 68 -3.61 -6.10 9.59
CA GLY A 68 -4.08 -7.03 8.56
C GLY A 68 -3.30 -7.03 7.24
N LEU A 69 -2.17 -6.32 7.16
CA LEU A 69 -1.25 -6.36 6.00
C LEU A 69 -0.40 -7.63 5.95
N ALA A 70 -0.19 -8.30 7.07
CA ALA A 70 0.43 -9.63 7.15
C ALA A 70 -0.53 -10.59 7.85
N THR A 71 -0.52 -11.87 7.48
CA THR A 71 -1.38 -12.88 8.14
C THR A 71 -0.72 -13.55 9.31
N HIS A 72 0.60 -13.69 9.25
CA HIS A 72 1.37 -14.43 10.25
C HIS A 72 2.61 -13.63 10.62
N TYR A 73 3.12 -13.85 11.82
CA TYR A 73 4.38 -13.32 12.28
C TYR A 73 5.27 -14.45 12.79
N SER A 74 6.54 -14.47 12.40
CA SER A 74 7.53 -15.40 12.97
C SER A 74 8.91 -14.76 12.97
N LEU A 75 9.77 -15.15 13.90
CA LEU A 75 11.16 -14.69 13.90
C LEU A 75 11.89 -15.14 12.63
N LEU A 76 12.76 -14.27 12.08
CA LEU A 76 13.53 -14.57 10.86
C LEU A 76 14.28 -15.91 10.97
N ALA A 77 14.82 -16.21 12.15
CA ALA A 77 15.56 -17.45 12.41
C ALA A 77 14.74 -18.73 12.22
N ARG A 78 13.40 -18.66 12.24
CA ARG A 78 12.49 -19.80 12.04
C ARG A 78 12.03 -19.98 10.60
N LEU A 79 12.25 -19.00 9.71
CA LEU A 79 11.81 -19.11 8.32
C LEU A 79 12.34 -20.37 7.60
N PRO A 80 13.62 -20.78 7.75
CA PRO A 80 14.10 -22.00 7.09
C PRO A 80 13.33 -23.26 7.52
N LEU A 81 12.93 -23.33 8.79
CA LEU A 81 12.10 -24.43 9.29
C LEU A 81 10.69 -24.36 8.70
N ILE A 82 10.08 -23.18 8.64
CA ILE A 82 8.75 -23.01 8.04
C ILE A 82 8.76 -23.42 6.57
N GLU A 83 9.76 -22.98 5.80
CA GLU A 83 9.94 -23.37 4.40
C GLU A 83 10.10 -24.89 4.23
N GLU A 84 10.90 -25.53 5.06
CA GLU A 84 11.07 -26.99 5.05
C GLU A 84 9.74 -27.72 5.31
N GLN A 85 8.96 -27.26 6.28
CA GLN A 85 7.69 -27.90 6.65
C GLN A 85 6.63 -27.69 5.58
N LEU A 86 6.52 -26.48 5.02
CA LEU A 86 5.65 -26.21 3.88
C LEU A 86 6.05 -27.04 2.66
N GLY A 87 7.35 -27.22 2.40
CA GLY A 87 7.85 -28.02 1.29
C GLY A 87 7.54 -29.53 1.39
N LYS A 88 7.26 -30.03 2.60
CA LYS A 88 6.84 -31.43 2.84
C LYS A 88 5.35 -31.65 2.62
N LEU A 89 4.54 -30.59 2.58
CA LEU A 89 3.11 -30.72 2.40
C LEU A 89 2.77 -31.17 0.96
N VAL A 90 2.02 -32.26 0.86
CA VAL A 90 1.48 -32.75 -0.42
C VAL A 90 -0.01 -32.41 -0.48
N THR A 91 -0.33 -31.11 -0.48
CA THR A 91 -1.70 -30.59 -0.53
C THR A 91 -1.74 -29.23 -1.21
N ASP A 92 -2.86 -28.92 -1.85
CA ASP A 92 -3.20 -27.58 -2.34
C ASP A 92 -4.34 -26.92 -1.54
N ASP A 93 -4.73 -27.52 -0.40
CA ASP A 93 -5.75 -26.97 0.47
C ASP A 93 -5.20 -25.82 1.33
N PRO A 94 -5.69 -24.57 1.17
CA PRO A 94 -5.20 -23.43 1.96
C PRO A 94 -5.37 -23.62 3.46
N SER A 95 -6.40 -24.36 3.92
CA SER A 95 -6.64 -24.59 5.35
C SER A 95 -5.48 -25.31 6.03
N VAL A 96 -4.89 -26.31 5.34
CA VAL A 96 -3.75 -27.08 5.87
C VAL A 96 -2.48 -26.22 5.90
N ILE A 97 -2.29 -25.38 4.88
CA ILE A 97 -1.17 -24.43 4.81
C ILE A 97 -1.30 -23.41 5.95
N GLU A 98 -2.50 -22.87 6.17
CA GLU A 98 -2.81 -21.94 7.25
C GLU A 98 -2.50 -22.55 8.61
N THR A 99 -3.05 -23.73 8.93
CA THR A 99 -2.74 -24.43 10.19
C THR A 99 -1.24 -24.69 10.37
N THR A 100 -0.52 -25.00 9.29
CA THR A 100 0.94 -25.18 9.36
C THR A 100 1.64 -23.87 9.70
N LEU A 101 1.25 -22.76 9.09
CA LEU A 101 1.82 -21.44 9.39
C LEU A 101 1.48 -20.98 10.82
N GLU A 102 0.27 -21.22 11.29
CA GLU A 102 -0.17 -20.92 12.66
C GLU A 102 0.71 -21.62 13.71
N GLN A 103 1.12 -22.87 13.47
CA GLN A 103 1.99 -23.63 14.40
C GLN A 103 3.35 -22.96 14.65
N TYR A 104 3.86 -22.20 13.67
CA TYR A 104 5.15 -21.52 13.77
C TYR A 104 5.02 -20.00 13.96
N SER A 105 3.79 -19.52 14.13
CA SER A 105 3.52 -18.11 14.31
C SER A 105 3.61 -17.70 15.78
N ASP A 106 4.23 -16.56 16.03
CA ASP A 106 4.29 -15.98 17.36
C ASP A 106 3.13 -14.98 17.56
N LEU A 107 2.49 -15.05 18.73
CA LEU A 107 1.50 -14.05 19.13
C LEU A 107 2.23 -12.76 19.52
N VAL A 108 1.95 -11.69 18.77
CA VAL A 108 2.58 -10.38 18.94
C VAL A 108 1.54 -9.28 19.09
N GLN A 109 1.91 -8.22 19.80
CA GLN A 109 1.09 -7.04 20.00
C GLN A 109 1.93 -5.78 19.72
N PRO A 110 1.38 -4.77 19.04
CA PRO A 110 2.08 -3.50 18.83
C PRO A 110 2.44 -2.85 20.17
N ASP A 111 3.63 -2.25 20.24
CA ASP A 111 4.06 -1.52 21.43
C ASP A 111 3.34 -0.16 21.55
N GLY A 112 3.55 0.53 22.68
CA GLY A 112 2.93 1.82 22.99
C GLY A 112 3.33 2.97 22.05
N SER A 113 4.37 2.80 21.23
CA SER A 113 4.83 3.80 20.25
C SER A 113 4.23 3.59 18.86
N SER A 114 3.59 2.45 18.61
CA SER A 114 2.96 2.12 17.34
C SER A 114 1.89 3.13 16.95
N VAL A 115 1.78 3.41 15.64
CA VAL A 115 0.69 4.23 15.10
C VAL A 115 -0.69 3.60 15.34
N LEU A 116 -0.75 2.28 15.56
CA LEU A 116 -2.01 1.59 15.87
C LEU A 116 -2.57 1.98 17.24
N GLN A 117 -1.74 2.48 18.15
CA GLN A 117 -2.19 3.09 19.41
C GLN A 117 -2.74 4.51 19.24
N ARG A 118 -2.67 5.05 18.01
CA ARG A 118 -3.05 6.41 17.64
C ARG A 118 -4.16 6.45 16.60
N LEU A 119 -4.89 5.35 16.40
CA LEU A 119 -5.93 5.28 15.37
C LEU A 119 -7.00 6.36 15.54
N GLU A 120 -7.36 6.74 16.76
CA GLU A 120 -8.36 7.80 16.99
C GLU A 120 -7.93 9.16 16.40
N ILE A 121 -6.67 9.56 16.60
CA ILE A 121 -6.15 10.82 16.03
C ILE A 121 -5.86 10.70 14.53
N VAL A 122 -5.46 9.51 14.05
CA VAL A 122 -5.33 9.22 12.62
C VAL A 122 -6.68 9.38 11.95
N ASP A 123 -7.73 8.74 12.48
CA ASP A 123 -9.07 8.81 11.93
C ASP A 123 -9.62 10.23 11.96
N LYS A 124 -9.41 10.97 13.06
CA LYS A 124 -9.82 12.38 13.15
C LYS A 124 -9.15 13.26 12.09
N CYS A 125 -7.88 13.03 11.76
CA CYS A 125 -7.13 13.92 10.88
C CYS A 125 -7.15 13.49 9.40
N PHE A 126 -7.30 12.20 9.11
CA PHE A 126 -7.21 11.63 7.75
C PHE A 126 -8.58 11.25 7.16
N CYS A 127 -9.69 11.61 7.81
CA CYS A 127 -11.05 11.34 7.31
C CYS A 127 -11.56 12.29 6.21
N HIS A 128 -10.74 13.25 5.79
CA HIS A 128 -11.14 14.29 4.85
C HIS A 128 -10.90 13.90 3.38
N ASP A 129 -11.66 14.52 2.48
CA ASP A 129 -11.61 14.25 1.05
C ASP A 129 -10.46 14.99 0.34
N THR A 130 -9.86 15.99 1.00
CA THR A 130 -8.76 16.80 0.45
C THR A 130 -7.52 16.79 1.34
N VAL A 131 -6.34 16.90 0.72
CA VAL A 131 -5.06 16.95 1.43
C VAL A 131 -4.96 18.23 2.28
N GLU A 132 -5.51 19.33 1.78
CA GLU A 132 -5.58 20.61 2.49
C GLU A 132 -6.34 20.49 3.81
N GLU A 133 -7.51 19.84 3.81
CA GLU A 133 -8.28 19.60 5.03
C GLU A 133 -7.52 18.69 6.02
N ILE A 134 -6.84 17.65 5.53
CA ILE A 134 -5.97 16.79 6.36
C ILE A 134 -4.86 17.61 7.02
N VAL A 135 -4.20 18.50 6.26
CA VAL A 135 -3.15 19.38 6.79
C VAL A 135 -3.71 20.31 7.87
N VAL A 136 -4.85 20.95 7.62
CA VAL A 136 -5.52 21.82 8.60
C VAL A 136 -5.89 21.05 9.86
N ALA A 137 -6.45 19.84 9.74
CA ALA A 137 -6.82 19.01 10.88
C ALA A 137 -5.58 18.63 11.73
N LEU A 138 -4.47 18.29 11.08
CA LEU A 138 -3.20 18.01 11.75
C LEU A 138 -2.60 19.25 12.43
N GLU A 139 -2.70 20.44 11.81
CA GLU A 139 -2.24 21.70 12.39
C GLU A 139 -3.04 22.07 13.65
N VAL A 140 -4.36 21.92 13.60
CA VAL A 140 -5.24 22.09 14.77
C VAL A 140 -4.86 21.11 15.87
N ALA A 141 -4.76 19.81 15.54
CA ALA A 141 -4.40 18.78 16.52
C ALA A 141 -3.01 19.03 17.15
N ALA A 142 -2.02 19.43 16.35
CA ALA A 142 -0.69 19.80 16.83
C ALA A 142 -0.72 21.03 17.76
N SER A 143 -1.57 22.01 17.48
CA SER A 143 -1.71 23.22 18.31
C SER A 143 -2.37 22.96 19.66
N GLU A 144 -3.41 22.11 19.69
CA GLU A 144 -4.18 21.78 20.89
C GLU A 144 -3.37 20.90 21.86
N THR A 145 -2.68 19.89 21.33
CA THR A 145 -2.05 18.84 22.14
C THR A 145 -0.54 18.99 22.28
N LYS A 146 0.10 19.78 21.41
CA LYS A 146 1.57 19.81 21.23
C LYS A 146 2.16 18.43 20.95
N ASP A 147 1.37 17.53 20.36
CA ASP A 147 1.81 16.16 20.06
C ASP A 147 2.92 16.15 19.00
N ALA A 148 4.07 15.58 19.38
CA ALA A 148 5.22 15.41 18.50
C ALA A 148 4.90 14.56 17.26
N TRP A 149 3.95 13.64 17.36
CA TRP A 149 3.50 12.83 16.23
C TRP A 149 2.82 13.70 15.16
N CYS A 150 1.88 14.57 15.53
CA CYS A 150 1.22 15.49 14.57
C CYS A 150 2.24 16.40 13.87
N ILE A 151 3.17 16.97 14.64
CA ILE A 151 4.24 17.83 14.11
C ILE A 151 5.12 17.05 13.12
N SER A 152 5.52 15.84 13.48
CA SER A 152 6.32 14.97 12.60
C SER A 152 5.55 14.59 11.33
N THR A 153 4.26 14.27 11.44
CA THR A 153 3.39 13.92 10.31
C THR A 153 3.26 15.10 9.34
N LEU A 154 3.01 16.32 9.85
CA LEU A 154 3.00 17.53 9.02
C LEU A 154 4.32 17.75 8.29
N ASN A 155 5.44 17.55 8.98
CA ASN A 155 6.76 17.68 8.37
C ASN A 155 7.02 16.64 7.26
N ARG A 156 6.41 15.45 7.34
CA ARG A 156 6.47 14.45 6.26
C ARG A 156 5.65 14.88 5.06
N LEU A 157 4.41 15.32 5.27
CA LEU A 157 3.55 15.84 4.19
C LEU A 157 4.23 17.01 3.46
N LYS A 158 4.83 17.96 4.19
CA LYS A 158 5.57 19.10 3.61
C LYS A 158 6.78 18.72 2.75
N LYS A 159 7.32 17.51 2.92
CA LYS A 159 8.47 17.01 2.13
C LYS A 159 8.06 16.20 0.91
N ALA A 160 6.80 15.77 0.83
CA ALA A 160 6.26 15.02 -0.31
C ALA A 160 5.93 15.96 -1.48
N SER A 161 5.78 15.40 -2.69
CA SER A 161 5.26 16.17 -3.82
C SER A 161 3.80 16.55 -3.57
N PRO A 162 3.42 17.84 -3.69
CA PRO A 162 2.03 18.27 -3.54
C PRO A 162 1.07 17.59 -4.51
N LEU A 163 1.49 17.41 -5.77
CA LEU A 163 0.68 16.72 -6.78
C LEU A 163 0.54 15.24 -6.42
N SER A 164 1.63 14.58 -6.04
CA SER A 164 1.61 13.18 -5.60
C SER A 164 0.69 12.96 -4.40
N LEU A 165 0.66 13.86 -3.43
CA LEU A 165 -0.25 13.76 -2.28
C LEU A 165 -1.72 13.74 -2.75
N LYS A 166 -2.12 14.67 -3.62
CA LYS A 166 -3.51 14.77 -4.09
C LYS A 166 -3.95 13.56 -4.90
N VAL A 167 -3.13 13.13 -5.87
CA VAL A 167 -3.46 11.95 -6.70
C VAL A 167 -3.47 10.67 -5.86
N SER A 168 -2.63 10.58 -4.83
CA SER A 168 -2.59 9.43 -3.92
C SER A 168 -3.84 9.36 -3.06
N LEU A 169 -4.25 10.46 -2.43
CA LEU A 169 -5.47 10.50 -1.62
C LEU A 169 -6.67 10.06 -2.44
N ARG A 170 -6.86 10.66 -3.62
CA ARG A 170 -7.96 10.28 -4.54
C ARG A 170 -7.92 8.80 -4.91
N SER A 171 -6.73 8.26 -5.22
CA SER A 171 -6.58 6.83 -5.56
C SER A 171 -6.97 5.91 -4.40
N ILE A 172 -6.58 6.23 -3.16
CA ILE A 172 -6.99 5.46 -1.97
C ILE A 172 -8.51 5.53 -1.77
N LEU A 173 -9.10 6.73 -1.83
CA LEU A 173 -10.53 6.93 -1.61
C LEU A 173 -11.38 6.18 -2.63
N GLU A 174 -11.05 6.28 -3.92
CA GLU A 174 -11.73 5.52 -4.97
C GLU A 174 -11.49 3.99 -4.82
N GLY A 175 -10.31 3.59 -4.34
CA GLY A 175 -9.94 2.19 -4.10
C GLY A 175 -10.82 1.49 -3.06
N ARG A 176 -11.46 2.24 -2.14
CA ARG A 176 -12.42 1.70 -1.15
C ARG A 176 -13.61 1.00 -1.81
N PHE A 177 -14.00 1.45 -3.01
CA PHE A 177 -15.20 0.99 -3.71
C PHE A 177 -14.91 0.15 -4.96
N GLN A 178 -13.64 -0.17 -5.22
CA GLN A 178 -13.20 -0.85 -6.43
C GLN A 178 -12.63 -2.24 -6.15
N THR A 179 -12.73 -3.12 -7.14
CA THR A 179 -12.05 -4.43 -7.12
C THR A 179 -10.54 -4.27 -7.33
N LEU A 180 -9.77 -5.33 -7.03
CA LEU A 180 -8.33 -5.35 -7.27
C LEU A 180 -7.99 -5.02 -8.72
N ASP A 181 -8.75 -5.58 -9.66
CA ASP A 181 -8.54 -5.40 -11.09
C ASP A 181 -8.81 -3.95 -11.52
N GLN A 182 -9.86 -3.33 -10.97
CA GLN A 182 -10.16 -1.92 -11.21
C GLN A 182 -9.09 -0.99 -10.65
N CYS A 183 -8.58 -1.26 -9.44
CA CYS A 183 -7.47 -0.50 -8.86
C CYS A 183 -6.20 -0.62 -9.71
N LEU A 184 -5.85 -1.83 -10.16
CA LEU A 184 -4.68 -2.06 -11.03
C LEU A 184 -4.81 -1.33 -12.37
N LEU A 185 -5.98 -1.36 -12.99
CA LEU A 185 -6.26 -0.63 -14.24
C LEU A 185 -6.07 0.88 -14.06
N ARG A 186 -6.63 1.45 -12.98
CA ARG A 186 -6.47 2.88 -12.67
C ARG A 186 -5.02 3.22 -12.41
N GLU A 187 -4.35 2.49 -11.53
CA GLU A 187 -2.96 2.75 -11.17
C GLU A 187 -2.03 2.62 -12.37
N TYR A 188 -2.31 1.72 -13.32
CA TYR A 188 -1.60 1.64 -14.58
C TYR A 188 -1.68 2.94 -15.38
N ARG A 189 -2.89 3.51 -15.55
CA ARG A 189 -3.06 4.82 -16.20
C ARG A 189 -2.32 5.91 -15.46
N MET A 190 -2.48 5.98 -14.14
CA MET A 190 -1.77 6.95 -13.29
C MET A 190 -0.26 6.85 -13.45
N THR A 191 0.29 5.63 -13.51
CA THR A 191 1.72 5.37 -13.69
C THR A 191 2.20 5.89 -15.03
N LEU A 192 1.48 5.58 -16.11
CA LEU A 192 1.84 6.06 -17.44
C LEU A 192 1.76 7.59 -17.55
N GLN A 193 0.74 8.20 -16.94
CA GLN A 193 0.62 9.67 -16.86
C GLN A 193 1.79 10.28 -16.09
N ALA A 194 2.16 9.70 -14.94
CA ALA A 194 3.28 10.15 -14.11
C ALA A 194 4.63 10.10 -14.84
N ILE A 195 4.89 9.04 -15.61
CA ILE A 195 6.17 8.88 -16.34
C ILE A 195 6.19 9.61 -17.69
N SER A 196 5.03 10.02 -18.23
CA SER A 196 4.93 10.75 -19.51
C SER A 196 5.57 12.14 -19.45
N ARG A 197 5.67 12.72 -18.24
CA ARG A 197 6.16 14.08 -17.96
C ARG A 197 5.32 15.20 -18.57
N GLN A 198 4.11 14.90 -19.05
CA GLN A 198 3.21 15.91 -19.60
C GLN A 198 2.58 16.79 -18.51
N ILE A 199 2.34 16.21 -17.33
CA ILE A 199 1.67 16.89 -16.21
C ILE A 199 2.69 17.53 -15.26
N SER A 200 3.73 16.79 -14.89
CA SER A 200 4.78 17.24 -13.97
C SER A 200 6.07 16.45 -14.19
N ASN A 201 7.21 17.01 -13.76
CA ASN A 201 8.50 16.34 -13.72
C ASN A 201 8.83 15.76 -12.33
N ASP A 202 7.89 15.79 -11.38
CA ASP A 202 8.11 15.41 -9.97
C ASP A 202 8.68 14.00 -9.82
N PHE A 203 8.24 13.02 -10.62
CA PHE A 203 8.80 11.67 -10.54
C PHE A 203 10.30 11.66 -10.86
N CYS A 204 10.71 12.30 -11.96
CA CYS A 204 12.12 12.39 -12.34
C CYS A 204 12.93 13.16 -11.29
N GLU A 205 12.39 14.26 -10.77
CA GLU A 205 13.04 15.08 -9.74
C GLU A 205 13.17 14.35 -8.40
N GLY A 206 12.14 13.60 -7.99
CA GLY A 206 12.17 12.82 -6.76
C GLY A 206 13.14 11.65 -6.85
N VAL A 207 13.20 10.97 -7.99
CA VAL A 207 14.23 9.95 -8.29
C VAL A 207 15.63 10.56 -8.25
N ARG A 208 15.82 11.72 -8.89
CA ARG A 208 17.09 12.46 -8.84
C ARG A 208 17.49 12.74 -7.40
N ALA A 209 16.63 13.40 -6.63
CA ALA A 209 16.92 13.85 -5.27
C ALA A 209 17.17 12.71 -4.28
N ARG A 210 16.48 11.57 -4.42
CA ARG A 210 16.54 10.48 -3.42
C ARG A 210 17.42 9.30 -3.81
N VAL A 211 17.55 9.00 -5.09
CA VAL A 211 18.22 7.79 -5.57
C VAL A 211 19.54 8.11 -6.26
N VAL A 212 19.53 9.12 -7.14
CA VAL A 212 20.69 9.46 -7.97
C VAL A 212 21.66 10.36 -7.20
N ASP A 213 21.25 11.59 -6.90
CA ASP A 213 22.08 12.61 -6.27
C ASP A 213 22.08 12.48 -4.74
N LYS A 214 21.00 11.93 -4.18
CA LYS A 214 20.81 11.69 -2.73
C LYS A 214 20.95 12.96 -1.87
N ASP A 215 20.61 14.12 -2.44
CA ASP A 215 20.59 15.40 -1.72
C ASP A 215 19.38 15.54 -0.78
N MET A 216 18.36 14.68 -0.94
CA MET A 216 17.11 14.71 -0.20
C MET A 216 16.36 16.04 -0.30
N ALA A 217 16.61 16.81 -1.37
CA ALA A 217 16.10 18.17 -1.59
C ALA A 217 15.41 18.28 -2.98
N PRO A 218 14.32 17.54 -3.21
CA PRO A 218 13.57 17.63 -4.46
C PRO A 218 12.92 19.01 -4.63
N LYS A 219 12.92 19.50 -5.86
CA LYS A 219 12.28 20.75 -6.28
C LYS A 219 10.97 20.46 -6.99
N TRP A 220 9.92 20.26 -6.19
CA TRP A 220 8.60 19.93 -6.70
C TRP A 220 8.01 21.05 -7.56
N ASP A 221 7.33 20.66 -8.64
CA ASP A 221 6.58 21.52 -9.53
C ASP A 221 5.24 20.85 -9.88
N PRO A 222 4.11 21.31 -9.30
CA PRO A 222 3.95 22.54 -8.51
C PRO A 222 4.53 22.45 -7.07
N PRO A 223 5.04 23.57 -6.51
CA PRO A 223 5.77 23.55 -5.23
C PRO A 223 4.88 23.54 -3.98
N THR A 224 3.57 23.82 -4.09
CA THR A 224 2.64 23.83 -2.96
C THR A 224 1.28 23.24 -3.34
N LEU A 225 0.47 22.85 -2.34
CA LEU A 225 -0.84 22.22 -2.55
C LEU A 225 -1.80 23.15 -3.32
N GLU A 226 -1.78 24.45 -3.01
CA GLU A 226 -2.66 25.46 -3.62
C GLU A 226 -2.38 25.68 -5.10
N LYS A 227 -1.16 25.33 -5.55
CA LYS A 227 -0.74 25.44 -6.96
C LYS A 227 -1.07 24.19 -7.77
N VAL A 228 -1.50 23.10 -7.13
CA VAL A 228 -1.99 21.92 -7.84
C VAL A 228 -3.43 22.18 -8.28
N SER A 229 -3.64 22.37 -9.58
CA SER A 229 -4.99 22.52 -10.14
C SER A 229 -5.75 21.18 -10.14
N GLN A 230 -7.08 21.25 -10.15
CA GLN A 230 -7.90 20.05 -10.28
C GLN A 230 -7.64 19.33 -11.62
N ASP A 231 -7.44 20.07 -12.71
CA ASP A 231 -7.12 19.51 -14.02
C ASP A 231 -5.83 18.66 -13.99
N MET A 232 -4.80 19.09 -13.25
CA MET A 232 -3.57 18.30 -13.08
C MET A 232 -3.87 16.96 -12.40
N VAL A 233 -4.73 16.95 -11.38
CA VAL A 233 -5.13 15.72 -10.69
C VAL A 233 -5.97 14.85 -11.62
N ASP A 234 -6.96 15.42 -12.29
CA ASP A 234 -7.87 14.68 -13.17
C ASP A 234 -7.14 13.98 -14.31
N GLN A 235 -6.13 14.62 -14.89
CA GLN A 235 -5.32 14.05 -15.97
C GLN A 235 -4.64 12.72 -15.59
N TYR A 236 -4.29 12.48 -14.32
CA TYR A 236 -3.76 11.19 -13.87
C TYR A 236 -4.75 10.02 -14.01
N PHE A 237 -6.05 10.31 -14.01
CA PHE A 237 -7.12 9.31 -14.03
C PHE A 237 -7.75 9.14 -15.41
N LEU A 238 -7.36 9.98 -16.38
CA LEU A 238 -7.79 9.89 -17.76
C LEU A 238 -7.05 8.76 -18.50
N PRO A 239 -7.71 8.10 -19.47
CA PRO A 239 -7.02 7.29 -20.47
C PRO A 239 -5.95 8.11 -21.20
N LEU A 240 -4.83 7.50 -21.56
CA LEU A 240 -3.69 8.20 -22.17
C LEU A 240 -3.96 8.63 -23.61
N SER A 241 -4.48 7.72 -24.43
CA SER A 241 -4.91 7.99 -25.81
C SER A 241 -5.80 6.87 -26.33
N GLU A 242 -6.47 7.09 -27.47
CA GLU A 242 -7.21 6.02 -28.17
C GLU A 242 -6.29 4.91 -28.69
N PHE A 243 -4.97 5.15 -28.77
CA PHE A 243 -3.99 4.23 -29.36
C PHE A 243 -3.16 3.46 -28.35
N GLU A 244 -3.19 3.86 -27.07
CA GLU A 244 -2.57 3.11 -25.98
C GLU A 244 -3.63 2.27 -25.28
N PRO A 245 -3.65 0.94 -25.49
CA PRO A 245 -4.63 0.09 -24.85
C PRO A 245 -4.42 0.08 -23.34
N ASP A 246 -5.53 0.00 -22.61
CA ASP A 246 -5.50 -0.25 -21.18
C ASP A 246 -4.83 -1.59 -20.84
N LEU A 247 -4.41 -1.73 -19.59
CA LEU A 247 -3.83 -2.97 -19.07
C LEU A 247 -4.80 -4.15 -19.24
N GLU A 248 -4.45 -5.10 -20.11
CA GLU A 248 -5.21 -6.34 -20.24
C GLU A 248 -4.78 -7.34 -19.15
N LEU A 249 -5.62 -7.48 -18.12
CA LEU A 249 -5.39 -8.46 -17.06
C LEU A 249 -5.75 -9.88 -17.54
N PRO A 250 -4.94 -10.91 -17.23
CA PRO A 250 -5.19 -12.30 -17.65
C PRO A 250 -6.26 -12.98 -16.79
N THR A 251 -7.46 -12.41 -16.71
CA THR A 251 -8.57 -12.86 -15.85
C THR A 251 -9.00 -14.29 -16.15
N LYS A 252 -9.05 -14.68 -17.43
CA LYS A 252 -9.38 -16.05 -17.88
C LYS A 252 -8.42 -17.13 -17.32
N SER A 253 -7.15 -16.77 -17.15
CA SER A 253 -6.15 -17.69 -16.59
C SER A 253 -6.30 -17.87 -15.08
N ARG A 254 -6.77 -16.83 -14.35
CA ARG A 254 -7.08 -16.93 -12.91
C ARG A 254 -8.25 -17.86 -12.63
N GLU A 255 -9.34 -17.76 -13.40
CA GLU A 255 -10.48 -18.66 -13.27
C GLU A 255 -10.10 -20.12 -13.54
N THR A 256 -9.24 -20.35 -14.54
CA THR A 256 -8.75 -21.69 -14.87
C THR A 256 -7.89 -22.27 -13.73
N PHE A 257 -7.10 -21.45 -13.03
CA PHE A 257 -6.35 -21.85 -11.84
C PHE A 257 -7.30 -22.23 -10.69
N LEU A 258 -8.25 -21.36 -10.34
CA LEU A 258 -9.26 -21.63 -9.31
C LEU A 258 -10.05 -22.91 -9.60
N ASN A 259 -10.48 -23.10 -10.84
CA ASN A 259 -11.21 -24.28 -11.28
C ASN A 259 -10.37 -25.57 -11.27
N ARG A 260 -9.06 -25.48 -11.53
CA ARG A 260 -8.15 -26.64 -11.41
C ARG A 260 -7.93 -27.05 -9.95
N THR A 261 -7.78 -26.10 -9.05
CA THR A 261 -7.70 -26.34 -7.60
C THR A 261 -9.00 -26.97 -7.08
N LEU A 262 -10.17 -26.46 -7.49
CA LEU A 262 -11.47 -27.06 -7.15
C LEU A 262 -11.65 -28.48 -7.73
N ARG A 263 -11.19 -28.74 -8.96
CA ARG A 263 -11.26 -30.09 -9.58
C ARG A 263 -10.29 -31.09 -8.93
N ARG A 264 -9.15 -30.66 -8.40
CA ARG A 264 -8.27 -31.53 -7.59
C ARG A 264 -8.93 -31.91 -6.27
N LYS A 265 -9.59 -30.96 -5.58
CA LYS A 265 -10.39 -31.24 -4.37
C LYS A 265 -11.47 -32.29 -4.61
N LEU A 266 -12.14 -32.28 -5.77
CA LEU A 266 -13.17 -33.27 -6.10
C LEU A 266 -12.63 -34.66 -6.48
N LYS A 267 -11.40 -34.77 -7.00
CA LYS A 267 -10.82 -36.08 -7.33
C LYS A 267 -10.40 -36.87 -6.09
N HIS A 268 -10.02 -36.21 -5.00
CA HIS A 268 -9.63 -36.88 -3.75
C HIS A 268 -10.82 -37.31 -2.87
N VAL A 269 -12.07 -36.98 -3.24
CA VAL A 269 -13.28 -37.37 -2.51
C VAL A 269 -13.93 -38.64 -3.10
N VAL A 270 -13.48 -39.12 -4.26
CA VAL A 270 -14.16 -40.22 -5.00
C VAL A 270 -13.43 -41.58 -4.90
N ASP A 271 -12.26 -41.66 -4.26
CA ASP A 271 -11.51 -42.93 -4.10
C ASP A 271 -11.76 -43.66 -2.76
N PHE A 272 -12.93 -43.43 -2.14
CA PHE A 272 -13.42 -44.24 -1.01
C PHE A 272 -14.87 -44.69 -1.25
N THR A 273 -15.06 -45.68 -2.13
CA THR A 273 -16.21 -46.59 -2.13
C THR A 273 -15.78 -47.96 -2.62
#